data_AF-A0AAU7W6I2-F1
#
_entry.id   AF-A0AAU7W6I2-F1
#
_cell.length_a   1.000
_cell.length_b   1.000
_cell.length_c   1.000
_cell.angle_alpha   90.00
_cell.angle_beta   90.00
_cell.angle_gamma   90.00
#
_symmetry.space_group_name_H-M   'P 1'
#
loop_
_entity.id
_entity.type
_entity.pdbx_description
1 polymer ?
#
loop_
_entity_poly.entity_id
_entity_poly.type
_entity_poly.pdbx_seq_one_letter_code
_entity_poly.pdbx_strand_id
1 'polypeptide(L)' 'MISGDYAFLVWSGDADGRSAIDGADSFVVRNGRIVMQTVHFRMTAEDG' A
#
# COMPACT_ATOMS: atom_id res chain seq x y z
N MET A 1 6.98 8.18 -2.42
CA MET A 1 7.80 9.24 -1.78
C MET A 1 8.76 8.60 -0.79
N ILE A 2 9.97 9.14 -0.62
CA ILE A 2 10.95 8.67 0.36
C ILE A 2 11.43 9.89 1.17
N SER A 3 11.54 9.75 2.49
CA SER A 3 12.06 10.78 3.40
C SER A 3 12.74 10.13 4.61
N GLY A 4 14.07 10.24 4.68
CA GLY A 4 14.86 9.56 5.71
C GLY A 4 14.58 8.05 5.73
N ASP A 5 14.26 7.51 6.91
CA ASP A 5 13.88 6.11 7.11
C ASP A 5 12.48 5.77 6.60
N TYR A 6 11.69 6.73 6.12
CA TYR A 6 10.28 6.51 5.78
C TYR A 6 10.08 6.43 4.27
N ALA A 7 9.26 5.47 3.83
CA ALA A 7 8.80 5.39 2.45
C ALA A 7 7.28 5.30 2.39
N PHE A 8 6.71 5.88 1.34
CA PHE A 8 5.27 5.88 1.07
C PHE A 8 5.01 5.48 -0.38
N LEU A 9 4.16 4.48 -0.57
CA LEU A 9 3.75 3.96 -1.87
C LEU A 9 2.24 4.11 -2.01
N VAL A 10 1.79 4.74 -3.09
CA VAL A 10 0.39 4.73 -3.51
C VAL A 10 0.24 3.75 -4.66
N TRP A 11 -0.80 2.92 -4.62
CA TRP A 11 -1.02 1.87 -5.60
C TRP A 11 -2.51 1.59 -5.82
N SER A 12 -2.80 0.91 -6.92
CA SER A 12 -4.08 0.26 -7.23
C SER A 12 -3.77 -1.13 -7.78
N GLY A 13 -4.73 -2.05 -7.70
CA GLY A 13 -4.51 -3.41 -8.21
C GLY A 13 -5.80 -4.18 -8.41
N ASP A 14 -5.74 -5.20 -9.27
CA ASP A 14 -6.88 -6.02 -9.67
C ASP A 14 -6.55 -7.50 -9.47
N ALA A 15 -7.49 -8.26 -8.90
CA ALA A 15 -7.39 -9.71 -8.72
C ALA A 15 -8.76 -10.37 -8.64
N ASP A 16 -9.00 -11.44 -9.40
CA ASP A 16 -10.21 -12.28 -9.35
C ASP A 16 -11.54 -11.50 -9.25
N GLY A 17 -11.74 -10.54 -10.15
CA GLY A 17 -12.96 -9.73 -10.20
C GLY A 17 -13.09 -8.68 -9.08
N ARG A 18 -12.03 -8.49 -8.28
CA ARG A 18 -11.97 -7.48 -7.23
C ARG A 18 -10.89 -6.46 -7.55
N SER A 19 -11.20 -5.19 -7.31
CA SER A 19 -10.26 -4.10 -7.52
C SER A 19 -10.00 -3.39 -6.21
N ALA A 20 -8.72 -3.24 -5.87
CA ALA A 20 -8.26 -2.36 -4.81
C ALA A 20 -7.96 -0.97 -5.41
N ILE A 21 -8.66 0.03 -4.90
CA ILE A 21 -8.52 1.43 -5.25
C ILE A 21 -7.97 2.22 -4.05
N ASP A 22 -7.17 3.24 -4.34
CA ASP A 22 -6.55 4.11 -3.33
C ASP A 22 -5.76 3.34 -2.26
N GLY A 23 -4.95 2.39 -2.70
CA GLY A 23 -3.99 1.68 -1.87
C GLY A 23 -2.85 2.61 -1.43
N ALA A 24 -2.45 2.47 -0.17
CA ALA A 24 -1.40 3.24 0.44
C ALA A 24 -0.62 2.37 1.44
N ASP A 25 0.69 2.28 1.20
CA ASP A 25 1.62 1.57 2.06
C ASP A 25 2.61 2.58 2.66
N SER A 26 2.81 2.49 3.98
CA SER A 26 3.86 3.23 4.68
C SER A 26 4.89 2.27 5.25
N PHE A 27 6.16 2.57 5.06
CA PHE A 27 7.28 1.74 5.48
C PHE A 27 8.22 2.51 6.40
N VAL A 28 8.84 1.80 7.34
CA VAL A 28 10.08 2.23 8.01
C VAL A 28 11.21 1.32 7.55
N VAL A 29 12.26 1.90 6.99
CA VAL A 29 13.45 1.23 6.47
C VAL A 29 14.66 1.61 7.31
N ARG A 30 15.33 0.60 7.89
CA ARG A 30 16.55 0.78 8.68
C ARG A 30 17.57 -0.27 8.27
N ASN A 31 18.83 0.14 8.12
CA ASN A 31 19.92 -0.75 7.71
C ASN A 31 19.57 -1.56 6.44
N GLY A 32 18.90 -0.92 5.48
CA GLY A 32 18.47 -1.54 4.22
C GLY A 32 17.33 -2.56 4.34
N ARG A 33 16.64 -2.64 5.48
CA ARG A 33 15.52 -3.57 5.71
C ARG A 33 14.25 -2.84 6.08
N ILE A 34 13.10 -3.30 5.58
CA ILE A 34 11.79 -2.88 6.06
C ILE A 34 11.61 -3.47 7.46
N VAL A 35 11.44 -2.62 8.47
CA VAL A 35 11.22 -3.03 9.87
C VAL A 35 9.78 -2.81 10.34
N MET A 36 8.98 -2.06 9.56
CA MET A 36 7.55 -1.88 9.75
C MET A 36 6.90 -1.61 8.39
N GLN A 37 5.69 -2.14 8.20
CA GLN A 37 4.80 -1.79 7.10
C GLN A 37 3.37 -1.65 7.63
N THR A 38 2.68 -0.59 7.23
CA THR A 38 1.22 -0.48 7.36
C THR A 38 0.63 -0.42 5.96
N VAL A 39 -0.50 -1.09 5.78
CA VAL A 39 -1.21 -1.14 4.50
C VAL A 39 -2.65 -0.70 4.74
N HIS A 40 -3.12 0.21 3.91
CA HIS A 40 -4.52 0.60 3.82
C HIS A 40 -4.92 0.63 2.35
N PHE A 41 -6.06 0.06 2.01
CA PHE A 41 -6.66 0.17 0.68
C PHE A 41 -8.17 0.10 0.80
N ARG A 42 -8.86 0.59 -0.24
CA ARG A 42 -10.30 0.43 -0.38
C ARG A 42 -10.57 -0.58 -1.48
N MET A 43 -11.57 -1.42 -1.31
CA MET A 43 -12.05 -2.27 -2.40
C MET A 43 -13.15 -1.54 -3.15
N THR A 44 -13.27 -1.77 -4.46
CA THR A 44 -14.49 -1.45 -5.19
C THR A 44 -15.64 -2.27 -4.59
N ALA A 45 -16.84 -1.68 -4.53
CA ALA A 45 -18.02 -2.44 -4.18
C ALA A 45 -18.22 -3.57 -5.21
N GLU A 46 -18.64 -4.76 -4.75
CA GLU A 46 -19.16 -5.75 -5.68
C GLU A 46 -20.51 -5.20 -6.20
N ASP A 47 -20.68 -5.12 -7.52
CA ASP A 47 -21.98 -4.82 -8.12
C ASP A 47 -22.93 -5.95 -7.69
N GLY A 48 -23.95 -5.61 -6.89
CA GLY A 48 -24.97 -6.53 -6.40
C GLY A 48 -26.00 -6.92 -7.45
#